data_AF-A0A084SJN8-F1
#
_entry.id   AF-A0A084SJN8-F1
#
_cell.length_a   1.000
_cell.length_b   1.000
_cell.length_c   1.000
_cell.angle_alpha   90.00
_cell.angle_beta   90.00
_cell.angle_gamma   90.00
#
_symmetry.space_group_name_H-M   'P 1'
#
loop_
_entity.id
_entity.type
_entity.pdbx_description
1 polymer ?
#
loop_
_entity_poly.entity_id
_entity_poly.type
_entity_poly.pdbx_seq_one_letter_code
_entity_poly.pdbx_strand_id
1 'polypeptide(L)'
;MLCGLLPKVRVTRPDLKDTAEPRIRAIFTMAPVGVFFDKAGLKNVKVPVRLYAAAKDEVLPVADHAGHVRASLPAAPEYTLVPRAGHYVFLAPCMPEAKQEARDICVDPPGVDREKLHREWTGDAVRFFTRTLAPAPAKP
;
A
#
# COMPACT_ATOMS: atom_id res chain seq x y z
N MET A 1 -25.21 25.11 2.18
CA MET A 1 -25.14 25.26 0.70
C MET A 1 -23.87 26.04 0.43
N LEU A 2 -22.77 25.56 -0.15
CA LEU A 2 -22.45 24.44 -1.02
C LEU A 2 -21.06 23.89 -0.61
N CYS A 3 -20.94 22.59 -0.33
CA CYS A 3 -19.68 21.86 -0.49
C CYS A 3 -20.04 20.39 -0.68
N GLY A 4 -20.10 19.93 -1.95
CA GLY A 4 -20.68 18.64 -2.32
C GLY A 4 -21.12 18.52 -3.79
N LEU A 5 -20.81 19.52 -4.63
CA LEU A 5 -21.23 19.58 -6.04
C LEU A 5 -20.15 19.18 -7.05
N LEU A 6 -19.08 18.50 -6.61
CA LEU A 6 -18.21 17.78 -7.53
C LEU A 6 -18.42 16.27 -7.35
N PRO A 7 -19.41 15.68 -8.04
CA PRO A 7 -19.54 14.25 -8.09
C PRO A 7 -18.43 13.74 -9.01
N LYS A 8 -17.57 12.87 -8.46
CA LYS A 8 -16.61 12.01 -9.18
C LYS A 8 -15.30 12.69 -9.57
N VAL A 9 -14.21 12.03 -9.17
CA VAL A 9 -12.87 12.18 -9.73
C VAL A 9 -12.98 12.32 -11.26
N ARG A 10 -12.43 13.39 -11.81
CA ARG A 10 -12.50 13.69 -13.24
C ARG A 10 -11.19 13.27 -13.92
N VAL A 11 -11.29 12.42 -14.93
CA VAL A 11 -10.14 12.05 -15.78
C VAL A 11 -9.76 13.26 -16.62
N THR A 12 -8.60 13.85 -16.35
CA THR A 12 -8.07 15.02 -17.07
C THR A 12 -7.12 14.65 -18.21
N ARG A 13 -6.67 13.39 -18.26
CA ARG A 13 -5.75 12.84 -19.26
C ARG A 13 -6.26 11.50 -19.80
N PRO A 14 -7.32 11.51 -20.64
CA PRO A 14 -7.91 10.28 -21.19
C PRO A 14 -6.99 9.56 -22.20
N ASP A 15 -5.93 10.24 -22.64
CA ASP A 15 -4.88 9.68 -23.49
C ASP A 15 -3.94 8.73 -22.73
N LEU A 16 -3.80 8.91 -21.42
CA LEU A 16 -3.05 8.00 -20.58
C LEU A 16 -3.88 6.73 -20.34
N LYS A 17 -3.38 5.60 -20.83
CA LYS A 17 -3.98 4.29 -20.64
C LYS A 17 -3.25 3.53 -19.55
N ASP A 18 -4.00 2.89 -18.66
CA ASP A 18 -3.43 1.89 -17.76
C ASP A 18 -2.82 0.77 -18.60
N THR A 19 -1.52 0.52 -18.41
CA THR A 19 -0.83 -0.59 -19.08
C THR A 19 -0.33 -1.53 -18.00
N ALA A 20 -0.94 -2.70 -17.91
CA ALA A 20 -0.40 -3.77 -17.07
C ALA A 20 0.92 -4.25 -17.67
N GLU A 21 1.98 -4.22 -16.86
CA GLU A 21 3.29 -4.76 -17.24
C GLU A 21 3.29 -6.28 -17.02
N PRO A 22 3.28 -7.12 -18.08
CA PRO A 22 3.08 -8.56 -17.97
C PRO A 22 4.20 -9.29 -17.20
N ARG A 23 5.36 -8.67 -17.03
CA ARG A 23 6.47 -9.24 -16.25
C ARG A 23 6.31 -9.09 -14.74
N ILE A 24 5.43 -8.19 -14.27
CA ILE A 24 5.10 -8.09 -12.84
C ILE A 24 4.15 -9.23 -12.49
N ARG A 25 4.60 -10.12 -11.60
CA ARG A 25 3.87 -11.35 -11.22
C ARG A 25 3.36 -11.38 -9.78
N ALA A 26 3.75 -10.41 -8.95
CA ALA A 26 3.29 -10.23 -7.58
C ALA A 26 3.52 -8.78 -7.14
N ILE A 27 2.72 -8.27 -6.20
CA ILE A 27 2.83 -6.91 -5.66
C ILE A 27 2.89 -6.96 -4.14
N PHE A 28 3.88 -6.29 -3.55
CA PHE A 28 3.93 -6.01 -2.12
C PHE A 28 3.88 -4.50 -1.93
N THR A 29 2.86 -3.99 -1.24
CA THR A 29 2.62 -2.56 -1.09
C THR A 29 2.25 -2.19 0.33
N MET A 30 2.68 -1.01 0.76
CA MET A 30 2.53 -0.49 2.12
C MET A 30 2.02 0.95 2.04
N ALA A 31 0.86 1.21 2.64
CA ALA A 31 0.13 2.49 2.54
C ALA A 31 0.07 3.05 1.10
N PRO A 32 -0.42 2.30 0.11
CA PRO A 32 -0.52 2.81 -1.26
C PRO A 32 -1.46 4.01 -1.32
N VAL A 33 -1.08 5.04 -2.09
CA VAL A 33 -1.99 6.12 -2.46
C VAL A 33 -3.07 5.54 -3.37
N GLY A 34 -4.29 5.41 -2.85
CA GLY A 34 -5.39 4.72 -3.53
C GLY A 34 -6.41 5.59 -4.27
N VAL A 35 -6.59 6.85 -3.87
CA VAL A 35 -7.74 7.69 -4.28
C VAL A 35 -7.91 7.89 -5.80
N PHE A 36 -6.85 7.67 -6.58
CA PHE A 36 -6.88 7.81 -8.04
C PHE A 36 -7.40 6.58 -8.78
N PHE A 37 -7.49 5.44 -8.10
CA PHE A 37 -7.83 4.17 -8.72
C PHE A 37 -9.30 3.84 -8.47
N ASP A 38 -9.94 3.12 -9.38
CA ASP A 38 -11.25 2.51 -9.16
C ASP A 38 -11.23 1.06 -9.65
N LYS A 39 -12.39 0.38 -9.60
CA LYS A 39 -12.51 -1.01 -10.11
C LYS A 39 -12.09 -1.14 -11.57
N ALA A 40 -12.35 -0.12 -12.40
CA ALA A 40 -11.98 -0.16 -13.81
C ALA A 40 -10.46 0.02 -13.99
N GLY A 41 -9.84 0.92 -13.24
CA GLY A 41 -8.39 1.16 -13.25
C GLY A 41 -7.57 0.02 -12.66
N LEU A 42 -8.13 -0.78 -11.75
CA LEU A 42 -7.44 -1.93 -11.14
C LEU A 42 -7.84 -3.29 -11.74
N LYS A 43 -8.75 -3.34 -12.73
CA LYS A 43 -9.27 -4.59 -13.31
C LYS A 43 -8.19 -5.55 -13.84
N ASN A 44 -7.03 -5.00 -14.20
CA ASN A 44 -5.90 -5.75 -14.75
C ASN A 44 -4.90 -6.21 -13.68
N VAL A 45 -5.07 -5.83 -12.41
CA VAL A 45 -4.25 -6.32 -11.28
C VAL A 45 -4.73 -7.72 -10.89
N LYS A 46 -4.32 -8.71 -11.68
CA LYS A 46 -4.71 -10.13 -11.51
C LYS A 46 -3.65 -10.98 -10.81
N VAL A 47 -2.57 -10.36 -10.37
CA VAL A 47 -1.46 -11.01 -9.67
C VAL A 47 -1.71 -11.00 -8.15
N PRO A 48 -1.07 -11.90 -7.38
CA PRO A 48 -1.12 -11.84 -5.92
C PRO A 48 -0.67 -10.47 -5.39
N VAL A 49 -1.41 -9.96 -4.40
CA VAL A 49 -1.11 -8.66 -3.75
C VAL A 49 -1.02 -8.85 -2.25
N ARG A 50 0.10 -8.41 -1.67
CA ARG A 50 0.30 -8.21 -0.24
C ARG A 50 0.15 -6.73 0.08
N LEU A 51 -0.82 -6.37 0.92
CA LEU A 51 -1.18 -4.98 1.21
C LEU A 51 -1.11 -4.72 2.71
N TYR A 52 -0.30 -3.74 3.11
CA TYR A 52 -0.27 -3.18 4.46
C TYR A 52 -0.93 -1.80 4.51
N ALA A 53 -1.67 -1.55 5.58
CA ALA A 53 -2.23 -0.25 5.92
C ALA A 53 -1.88 0.11 7.37
N ALA A 54 -1.75 1.41 7.66
CA ALA A 54 -1.53 1.92 9.02
C ALA A 54 -2.88 2.31 9.66
N ALA A 55 -3.19 1.79 10.85
CA ALA A 55 -4.50 2.01 11.48
C ALA A 55 -4.77 3.47 11.91
N LYS A 56 -3.71 4.25 12.09
CA LYS A 56 -3.73 5.66 12.47
C LYS A 56 -3.07 6.52 11.38
N ASP A 57 -3.20 6.10 10.13
CA ASP A 57 -2.68 6.88 9.00
C ASP A 57 -3.50 8.17 8.83
N GLU A 58 -2.88 9.30 9.16
CA GLU A 58 -3.45 10.64 9.01
C GLU A 58 -3.05 11.32 7.69
N VAL A 59 -2.03 10.77 6.99
CA VAL A 59 -1.55 11.30 5.70
C VAL A 59 -2.37 10.70 4.56
N LEU A 60 -2.57 9.37 4.61
CA LEU A 60 -3.38 8.60 3.68
C LEU A 60 -4.46 7.84 4.46
N PRO A 61 -5.57 8.51 4.84
CA PRO A 61 -6.68 7.88 5.54
C PRO A 61 -7.07 6.54 4.90
N VAL A 62 -7.13 5.48 5.72
CA VAL A 62 -7.27 4.10 5.22
C VAL A 62 -8.49 3.94 4.31
N ALA A 63 -9.61 4.59 4.63
CA ALA A 63 -10.85 4.48 3.86
C ALA A 63 -10.67 4.93 2.40
N ASP A 64 -9.92 6.02 2.18
CA ASP A 64 -9.76 6.65 0.86
C ASP A 64 -8.58 6.08 0.06
N HIS A 65 -7.65 5.38 0.72
CA HIS A 65 -6.41 4.90 0.13
C HIS A 65 -6.29 3.38 0.18
N ALA A 66 -5.56 2.81 1.14
CA ALA A 66 -5.30 1.38 1.20
C ALA A 66 -6.58 0.51 1.26
N GLY A 67 -7.60 0.97 1.98
CA GLY A 67 -8.93 0.35 2.03
C GLY A 67 -9.67 0.46 0.71
N HIS A 68 -9.62 1.62 0.05
CA HIS A 68 -10.20 1.82 -1.28
C HIS A 68 -9.55 0.93 -2.35
N VAL A 69 -8.22 0.82 -2.36
CA VAL A 69 -7.48 -0.13 -3.22
C VAL A 69 -7.94 -1.55 -2.95
N ARG A 70 -7.93 -1.97 -1.68
CA ARG A 70 -8.38 -3.31 -1.27
C ARG A 70 -9.79 -3.63 -1.78
N ALA A 71 -10.72 -2.68 -1.70
CA ALA A 71 -12.10 -2.85 -2.15
C ALA A 71 -12.27 -2.79 -3.68
N SER A 72 -11.30 -2.20 -4.39
CA SER A 72 -11.33 -2.01 -5.84
C SER A 72 -10.56 -3.09 -6.62
N LEU A 73 -9.71 -3.87 -5.96
CA LEU A 73 -9.00 -4.99 -6.58
C LEU A 73 -9.97 -6.10 -7.03
N PRO A 74 -9.72 -6.76 -8.18
CA PRO A 74 -10.57 -7.84 -8.69
C PRO A 74 -10.47 -9.14 -7.85
N ALA A 75 -9.38 -9.31 -7.09
CA ALA A 75 -9.19 -10.39 -6.14
C ALA A 75 -8.76 -9.80 -4.78
N ALA A 76 -9.23 -10.40 -3.68
CA ALA A 76 -8.90 -9.93 -2.34
C ALA A 76 -7.38 -10.09 -2.07
N PRO A 77 -6.68 -9.04 -1.61
CA PRO A 77 -5.26 -9.12 -1.27
C PRO A 77 -5.03 -9.81 0.08
N GLU A 78 -3.80 -10.31 0.30
CA GLU A 78 -3.29 -10.62 1.63
C GLU A 78 -3.14 -9.30 2.41
N TYR A 79 -4.10 -8.97 3.28
CA TYR A 79 -4.21 -7.64 3.90
C TYR A 79 -3.82 -7.64 5.38
N THR A 80 -3.10 -6.60 5.82
CA THR A 80 -2.87 -6.35 7.24
C THR A 80 -3.04 -4.87 7.57
N LEU A 81 -3.90 -4.60 8.55
CA LEU A 81 -4.00 -3.28 9.18
C LEU A 81 -3.09 -3.28 10.42
N VAL A 82 -2.02 -2.50 10.39
CA VAL A 82 -1.02 -2.42 11.45
C VAL A 82 -1.58 -1.56 12.59
N PRO A 83 -1.83 -2.12 13.79
CA PRO A 83 -2.41 -1.36 14.89
C PRO A 83 -1.50 -0.22 15.34
N ARG A 84 -2.09 0.93 15.70
CA ARG A 84 -1.41 2.16 16.19
C ARG A 84 -0.41 2.82 15.23
N ALA A 85 -0.01 2.17 14.15
CA ALA A 85 0.88 2.73 13.15
C ALA A 85 0.27 3.98 12.49
N GLY A 86 1.09 5.02 12.34
CA GLY A 86 0.84 6.17 11.46
C GLY A 86 1.53 5.98 10.11
N HIS A 87 1.44 6.95 9.19
CA HIS A 87 1.93 6.79 7.82
C HIS A 87 3.43 6.47 7.71
N TYR A 88 4.25 7.24 8.42
CA TYR A 88 5.70 7.25 8.22
C TYR A 88 6.44 6.04 8.80
N VAL A 89 5.73 5.12 9.48
CA VAL A 89 6.33 3.87 9.95
C VAL A 89 6.82 2.99 8.81
N PHE A 90 6.30 3.18 7.59
CA PHE A 90 6.72 2.45 6.39
C PHE A 90 8.03 2.97 5.79
N LEU A 91 8.50 4.17 6.18
CA LEU A 91 9.81 4.68 5.80
C LEU A 91 10.91 4.02 6.63
N ALA A 92 12.12 3.96 6.07
CA ALA A 92 13.29 3.51 6.80
C ALA A 92 13.45 4.31 8.12
N PRO A 93 13.95 3.68 9.20
CA PRO A 93 14.27 4.40 10.43
C PRO A 93 15.18 5.60 10.14
N CYS A 94 14.82 6.77 10.69
CA CYS A 94 15.65 7.95 10.57
C CYS A 94 16.95 7.81 11.37
N MET A 95 18.00 8.49 10.90
CA MET A 95 19.20 8.72 11.69
C MET A 95 18.85 9.48 12.98
N PRO A 96 19.57 9.25 14.10
CA PRO A 96 19.26 9.90 15.38
C PRO A 96 19.15 11.42 15.31
N GLU A 97 19.99 12.07 14.51
CA GLU A 97 20.06 13.52 14.35
C GLU A 97 18.77 14.10 13.74
N ALA A 98 18.18 13.39 12.77
CA ALA A 98 16.95 13.82 12.09
C ALA A 98 15.70 13.74 12.98
N LYS A 99 15.77 13.07 14.14
CA LYS A 99 14.64 12.97 15.07
C LYS A 99 14.26 14.32 15.67
N GLN A 100 15.17 15.28 15.76
CA GLN A 100 14.85 16.61 16.28
C GLN A 100 14.26 17.52 15.19
N GLU A 101 14.73 17.38 13.96
CA GLU A 101 14.37 18.26 12.83
C GLU A 101 13.07 17.85 12.14
N ALA A 102 12.78 16.55 12.06
CA ALA A 102 11.65 15.99 11.33
C ALA A 102 10.81 15.06 12.21
N ARG A 103 10.40 15.55 13.38
CA ARG A 103 9.70 14.74 14.41
C ARG A 103 8.50 13.97 13.85
N ASP A 104 7.68 14.58 13.02
CA ASP A 104 6.46 13.96 12.48
C ASP A 104 6.73 12.71 11.63
N ILE A 105 7.91 12.63 11.00
CA ILE A 105 8.34 11.50 10.15
C ILE A 105 9.24 10.53 10.94
N CYS A 106 10.07 11.09 11.83
CA CYS A 106 11.15 10.36 12.47
C CYS A 106 10.83 9.83 13.87
N VAL A 107 9.77 10.31 14.52
CA VAL A 107 9.30 9.80 15.81
C VAL A 107 8.10 8.89 15.59
N ASP A 108 8.23 7.64 16.02
CA ASP A 108 7.15 6.66 15.91
C ASP A 108 6.03 6.94 16.92
N PRO A 109 4.76 6.61 16.59
CA PRO A 109 3.66 6.70 17.55
C PRO A 109 3.92 5.88 18.81
N PRO A 110 3.35 6.27 19.98
CA PRO A 110 3.51 5.51 21.21
C PRO A 110 3.15 4.02 21.06
N GLY A 111 4.06 3.15 21.51
CA GLY A 111 3.88 1.69 21.44
C GLY A 111 4.02 1.11 20.03
N VAL A 112 4.65 1.85 19.11
CA VAL A 112 5.09 1.39 17.78
C VAL A 112 6.62 1.32 17.75
N ASP A 113 7.15 0.16 17.36
CA ASP A 113 8.56 -0.05 17.08
C ASP A 113 8.71 -0.29 15.58
N ARG A 114 9.09 0.75 14.85
CA ARG A 114 9.28 0.71 13.39
C ARG A 114 10.36 -0.27 12.99
N GLU A 115 11.47 -0.36 13.72
CA GLU A 115 12.54 -1.29 13.36
C GLU A 115 12.08 -2.74 13.46
N LYS A 116 11.33 -3.08 14.50
CA LYS A 116 10.71 -4.40 14.64
C LYS A 116 9.73 -4.68 13.50
N LEU A 117 8.87 -3.72 13.17
CA LEU A 117 7.94 -3.84 12.04
C LEU A 117 8.68 -4.10 10.71
N HIS A 118 9.77 -3.38 10.44
CA HIS A 118 10.57 -3.56 9.22
C HIS A 118 11.24 -4.94 9.15
N ARG A 119 11.72 -5.47 10.29
CA ARG A 119 12.24 -6.85 10.35
C ARG A 119 11.13 -7.87 10.02
N GLU A 120 9.93 -7.67 10.54
CA GLU A 120 8.78 -8.54 10.27
C GLU A 120 8.35 -8.47 8.80
N TRP A 121 8.24 -7.26 8.23
CA TRP A 121 7.88 -7.06 6.83
C TRP A 121 8.94 -7.58 5.86
N THR A 122 10.22 -7.50 6.22
CA THR A 122 11.29 -8.10 5.42
C THR A 122 11.10 -9.61 5.32
N GLY A 123 10.88 -10.27 6.46
CA GLY A 123 10.58 -11.70 6.46
C GLY A 123 9.29 -12.05 5.72
N ASP A 124 8.27 -11.19 5.81
CA ASP A 124 7.01 -11.40 5.10
C ASP A 124 7.13 -11.22 3.59
N ALA A 125 7.84 -10.19 3.15
CA ALA A 125 8.13 -9.96 1.74
C ALA A 125 8.89 -11.13 1.14
N VAL A 126 9.92 -11.65 1.82
CA VAL A 126 10.63 -12.85 1.38
C VAL A 126 9.68 -14.03 1.24
N ARG A 127 8.89 -14.36 2.27
CA ARG A 127 7.93 -15.48 2.20
C ARG A 127 6.90 -15.30 1.09
N PHE A 128 6.35 -14.09 0.95
CA PHE A 128 5.35 -13.76 -0.05
C PHE A 128 5.92 -13.91 -1.47
N PHE A 129 7.07 -13.31 -1.75
CA PHE A 129 7.69 -13.39 -3.07
C PHE A 129 8.23 -14.78 -3.39
N THR A 130 8.81 -15.50 -2.44
CA THR A 130 9.24 -16.89 -2.64
C THR A 130 8.05 -17.76 -3.07
N ARG A 131 6.90 -17.65 -2.39
CA ARG A 131 5.70 -18.43 -2.71
C ARG A 131 5.06 -18.02 -4.05
N THR A 132 4.98 -16.73 -4.33
CA THR A 132 4.22 -16.20 -5.49
C THR A 132 5.03 -16.15 -6.79
N LEU A 133 6.36 -16.11 -6.69
CA LEU A 133 7.26 -16.07 -7.85
C LEU A 133 7.95 -17.41 -8.14
N ALA A 134 7.67 -18.45 -7.34
CA ALA A 134 8.15 -19.80 -7.59
C ALA A 134 7.85 -20.23 -9.04
N PRO A 135 8.76 -20.97 -9.68
CA PRO A 135 8.49 -21.55 -10.99
C PRO A 135 7.21 -22.38 -10.92
N ALA A 136 6.37 -22.29 -11.96
CA ALA A 136 5.27 -23.23 -12.09
C ALA A 136 5.84 -24.65 -12.09
N PRO A 137 5.18 -25.62 -11.43
CA PRO A 137 5.61 -27.02 -11.52
C PRO A 137 5.70 -27.42 -13.00
N ALA A 138 6.78 -28.13 -13.36
CA ALA A 138 6.94 -28.62 -14.71
C ALA A 138 5.71 -29.43 -15.11
N LYS A 139 5.17 -29.14 -16.30
CA LYS A 139 4.06 -29.92 -16.85
C LYS A 139 4.58 -31.36 -17.09
N PRO A 140 3.85 -32.40 -16.66
CA PRO A 140 4.27 -33.79 -16.88
C PRO A 140 4.39 -34.12 -18.37
#